data_AF-A0A2W4P5K8-F1
#
_entry.id   AF-A0A2W4P5K8-F1
#
_cell.length_a   1.000
_cell.length_b   1.000
_cell.length_c   1.000
_cell.angle_alpha   90.00
_cell.angle_beta   90.00
_cell.angle_gamma   90.00
#
_symmetry.space_group_name_H-M   'P 1'
#
loop_
_entity.id
_entity.type
_entity.pdbx_description
1 polymer ?
#
loop_
_entity_poly.entity_id
_entity_poly.type
_entity_poly.pdbx_seq_one_letter_code
_entity_poly.pdbx_strand_id
1 'polypeptide(L)'
;MRVGLDFGTTNSSAAVYDGRRVRLLNLDPINNVPTIMRSALFITRDGVPFVGREAINRFTEGNVGREIEYQWRYIGETEVTLAEVGTVMQALYAFVDANTPGRLFQ
;
A
#
# COMPACT_ATOMS: atom_id res chain seq x y z
N MET A 1 24.98 -9.21 19.22
CA MET A 1 23.73 -8.43 19.06
C MET A 1 22.76 -9.27 18.24
N ARG A 2 21.50 -9.42 18.68
CA ARG A 2 20.45 -10.13 17.93
C ARG A 2 19.27 -9.20 17.70
N VAL A 3 18.56 -9.36 16.59
CA VAL A 3 17.37 -8.58 16.24
C VAL A 3 16.17 -9.52 16.12
N GLY A 4 15.05 -9.13 16.71
CA GLY A 4 13.76 -9.75 16.51
C GLY A 4 12.86 -8.81 15.70
N LEU A 5 12.12 -9.36 14.76
CA LEU A 5 11.11 -8.65 13.98
C LEU A 5 9.81 -9.46 14.04
N ASP A 6 8.75 -8.81 14.52
CA ASP A 6 7.39 -9.27 14.34
C ASP A 6 6.78 -8.47 13.18
N PHE A 7 6.58 -9.14 12.04
CA PHE A 7 6.03 -8.54 10.84
C PHE A 7 4.60 -9.02 10.64
N GLY A 8 3.67 -8.39 11.36
CA GLY A 8 2.25 -8.71 11.31
C GLY A 8 1.53 -8.02 10.14
N THR A 9 0.31 -8.46 9.86
CA THR A 9 -0.56 -7.84 8.85
C THR A 9 -1.00 -6.43 9.23
N THR A 10 -1.23 -6.18 10.52
CA THR A 10 -1.80 -4.91 11.00
C THR A 10 -0.73 -4.00 11.61
N ASN A 11 0.14 -4.58 12.42
CA ASN A 11 1.22 -3.87 13.08
C ASN A 11 2.51 -4.70 13.02
N SER A 12 3.63 -4.00 13.10
CA SER A 12 4.96 -4.57 13.15
C SER A 12 5.74 -3.98 14.32
N SER A 13 6.66 -4.76 14.88
CA SER A 13 7.56 -4.32 15.93
C SER A 13 8.94 -4.95 15.77
N ALA A 14 9.96 -4.26 16.28
CA ALA A 14 11.32 -4.80 16.29
C ALA A 14 11.98 -4.59 17.64
N ALA A 15 12.85 -5.52 18.00
CA ALA A 15 13.61 -5.49 19.25
C ALA A 15 15.07 -5.85 19.02
N VAL A 16 15.95 -5.31 19.86
CA VAL A 16 17.37 -5.66 19.89
C VAL A 16 17.71 -6.29 21.23
N TYR A 17 18.42 -7.41 21.19
CA TYR A 17 19.08 -8.02 22.34
C TYR A 17 20.58 -7.70 22.32
N ASP A 18 21.04 -7.00 23.36
CA ASP A 18 22.43 -6.54 23.50
C ASP A 18 23.36 -7.54 24.21
N GLY A 19 22.85 -8.72 24.59
CA GLY A 19 23.59 -9.70 25.39
C GLY A 19 23.19 -9.71 26.87
N ARG A 20 22.41 -8.71 27.33
CA ARG A 20 21.89 -8.62 28.69
C ARG A 20 20.38 -8.39 28.74
N ARG A 21 19.85 -7.53 27.87
CA ARG A 21 18.42 -7.18 27.86
C ARG A 21 17.86 -7.04 26.44
N VAL A 22 16.56 -7.26 26.32
CA VAL A 22 15.79 -6.97 25.12
C VAL A 22 15.24 -5.55 25.23
N ARG A 23 15.36 -4.77 24.16
CA ARG A 23 14.77 -3.43 24.06
C ARG A 23 14.03 -3.27 22.73
N LEU A 24 12.79 -2.80 22.80
CA LEU A 24 12.02 -2.43 21.62
C LEU A 24 12.62 -1.20 20.92
N LEU A 25 12.55 -1.20 19.60
CA LEU A 25 12.95 -0.07 18.75
C LEU A 25 11.74 0.83 18.50
N ASN A 26 11.96 2.14 18.56
CA ASN A 26 10.96 3.12 18.15
C ASN A 26 10.95 3.21 16.61
N LEU A 27 10.17 2.35 15.97
CA LEU A 27 10.07 2.25 14.51
C LEU A 27 9.18 3.34 13.90
N ASP A 28 8.23 3.87 14.66
CA ASP A 28 7.21 4.80 14.16
C ASP A 28 7.03 6.00 15.11
N PRO A 29 7.97 6.98 15.12
CA PRO A 29 8.02 8.05 16.12
C PRO A 29 6.79 8.97 16.17
N ILE A 30 6.02 9.02 15.08
CA ILE A 30 4.79 9.83 14.96
C ILE A 30 3.54 9.07 15.45
N ASN A 31 3.64 7.77 15.70
CA ASN A 31 2.55 6.99 16.28
C ASN A 31 2.48 7.20 17.79
N ASN A 32 1.29 7.07 18.37
CA ASN A 32 1.07 7.21 19.82
C ASN A 32 1.90 6.22 20.65
N VAL A 33 2.20 5.05 20.09
CA VAL A 33 3.10 4.05 20.68
C VAL A 33 4.25 3.80 19.69
N PRO A 34 5.39 4.52 19.80
CA PRO A 34 6.45 4.50 18.78
C PRO A 34 7.10 3.15 18.51
N THR A 35 6.98 2.19 19.43
CA THR A 35 7.51 0.83 19.29
C THR A 35 6.61 -0.09 18.47
N ILE A 36 5.41 0.35 18.14
CA ILE A 36 4.44 -0.38 17.32
C ILE A 36 4.22 0.43 16.05
N MET A 37 4.70 -0.10 14.93
CA MET A 37 4.57 0.52 13.62
C MET A 37 3.36 -0.04 12.89
N ARG A 38 2.61 0.78 12.15
CA ARG A 38 1.60 0.26 11.22
C ARG A 38 2.29 -0.54 10.10
N SER A 39 1.78 -1.73 9.80
CA SER A 39 2.22 -2.51 8.64
C SER A 39 1.61 -1.91 7.37
N ALA A 40 2.11 -0.74 6.98
CA ALA A 40 1.57 0.03 5.87
C ALA A 40 2.70 0.64 5.05
N LEU A 41 2.52 0.61 3.73
CA LEU A 41 3.37 1.27 2.74
C LEU A 41 2.48 2.10 1.83
N PHE A 42 2.76 3.39 1.71
CA PHE A 42 2.16 4.27 0.72
C PHE A 42 3.21 4.68 -0.28
N ILE A 43 2.96 4.48 -1.57
CA ILE A 43 3.83 4.96 -2.65
C ILE A 43 3.04 6.01 -3.41
N THR A 44 3.55 7.24 -3.44
CA THR A 44 2.95 8.34 -4.19
C THR A 44 2.99 8.06 -5.70
N ARG A 45 2.21 8.81 -6.48
CA ARG A 45 2.19 8.72 -7.95
C ARG A 45 3.56 8.97 -8.59
N ASP A 46 4.40 9.80 -7.98
CA ASP A 46 5.79 10.07 -8.39
C ASP A 46 6.79 9.04 -7.82
N GLY A 47 6.34 8.02 -7.09
CA GLY A 47 7.15 6.88 -6.64
C GLY A 47 7.81 7.06 -5.27
N VAL A 48 7.44 8.08 -4.50
CA VAL A 48 8.00 8.34 -3.17
C VAL A 48 7.34 7.41 -2.13
N PRO A 49 8.13 6.58 -1.41
CA PRO A 49 7.59 5.66 -0.42
C PRO A 49 7.49 6.29 0.97
N PHE A 50 6.40 5.97 1.68
CA PHE A 50 6.17 6.27 3.09
C PHE A 50 5.73 4.99 3.79
N VAL A 51 6.08 4.83 5.07
CA VAL A 51 5.76 3.63 5.85
C VAL A 51 5.17 3.99 7.21
N GLY A 52 4.57 3.02 7.90
CA GLY A 52 4.06 3.23 9.25
C GLY A 52 2.86 4.18 9.28
N ARG A 53 2.72 4.97 10.34
CA ARG A 53 1.65 5.94 10.48
C ARG A 53 1.70 7.03 9.40
N GLU A 54 2.90 7.37 8.90
CA GLU A 54 3.08 8.42 7.90
C GLU A 54 2.46 8.01 6.58
N ALA A 55 2.58 6.73 6.20
CA ALA A 55 1.90 6.17 5.03
C ALA A 55 0.39 6.42 5.07
N ILE A 56 -0.22 6.22 6.25
CA ILE A 56 -1.66 6.42 6.46
C ILE A 56 -2.02 7.90 6.36
N ASN A 57 -1.25 8.75 7.02
CA ASN A 57 -1.48 10.20 7.03
C ASN A 57 -1.43 10.75 5.60
N ARG A 58 -0.35 10.46 4.86
CA ARG A 58 -0.17 10.93 3.48
C ARG A 58 -1.22 10.42 2.51
N PHE A 59 -1.57 9.13 2.62
CA PHE A 59 -2.66 8.57 1.82
C PHE A 59 -3.99 9.28 2.10
N THR A 60 -4.29 9.56 3.38
CA THR A 60 -5.52 10.24 3.77
C THR A 60 -5.52 11.69 3.27
N GLU A 61 -4.45 12.44 3.52
CA GLU A 61 -4.28 13.83 3.09
C GLU A 61 -4.44 13.98 1.57
N GLY A 62 -3.87 13.08 0.78
CA GLY A 62 -3.98 13.13 -0.68
C GLY A 62 -5.39 12.82 -1.21
N ASN A 63 -6.24 12.13 -0.44
CA ASN A 63 -7.57 11.72 -0.89
C ASN A 63 -8.71 12.57 -0.30
N VAL A 64 -8.51 13.25 0.83
CA VAL A 64 -9.53 14.09 1.44
C VAL A 64 -9.81 15.31 0.55
N GLY A 65 -11.10 15.51 0.20
CA GLY A 65 -11.55 16.69 -0.55
C GLY A 65 -11.12 16.74 -2.01
N ARG A 66 -10.47 15.69 -2.52
CA ARG A 66 -10.03 15.60 -3.92
C ARG A 66 -11.23 15.32 -4.84
N GLU A 67 -11.33 16.08 -5.93
CA GLU A 67 -12.19 15.73 -7.06
C GLU A 67 -11.56 14.58 -7.86
N ILE A 68 -12.33 13.51 -8.05
CA ILE A 68 -11.85 12.29 -8.72
C ILE A 68 -12.08 12.42 -10.23
N GLU A 69 -11.00 12.28 -11.01
CA GLU A 69 -11.07 12.24 -12.46
C GLU A 69 -11.16 10.80 -12.95
N TYR A 70 -12.34 10.38 -13.39
CA TYR A 70 -12.52 9.04 -13.92
C TYR A 70 -12.17 8.95 -15.41
N GLN A 71 -11.46 7.89 -15.80
CA GLN A 71 -11.11 7.61 -17.20
C GLN A 71 -11.22 6.12 -17.52
N TRP A 72 -11.67 5.80 -18.73
CA TRP A 72 -11.50 4.46 -19.28
C TRP A 72 -10.05 4.24 -19.68
N ARG A 73 -9.42 3.21 -19.14
CA ARG A 73 -8.06 2.79 -19.48
C ARG A 73 -8.09 1.40 -20.08
N TYR A 74 -7.45 1.24 -21.23
CA TYR A 74 -7.17 -0.07 -21.78
C TYR A 74 -6.22 -0.82 -20.83
N ILE A 75 -6.57 -2.07 -20.50
CA ILE A 75 -5.83 -2.90 -19.53
C ILE A 75 -5.32 -4.23 -20.13
N GLY A 76 -5.58 -4.48 -21.41
CA GLY A 76 -5.15 -5.68 -22.11
C GLY A 76 -6.26 -6.26 -22.98
N GLU A 77 -6.05 -7.48 -23.45
CA GLU A 77 -7.03 -8.22 -24.23
C GLU A 77 -7.24 -9.59 -23.58
N THR A 78 -8.41 -10.18 -23.79
CA THR A 78 -8.73 -11.55 -23.34
C THR A 78 -9.46 -12.30 -24.44
N GLU A 79 -9.29 -13.62 -24.46
CA GLU A 79 -10.15 -14.50 -25.24
C GLU A 79 -11.52 -14.62 -24.56
N VAL A 80 -12.58 -14.55 -25.36
CA VAL A 80 -13.95 -14.79 -24.94
C VAL A 80 -14.55 -15.82 -25.88
N THR A 81 -15.04 -16.93 -25.33
CA THR A 81 -15.72 -17.99 -26.10
C THR A 81 -17.23 -17.81 -26.00
N LEU A 82 -17.87 -17.59 -27.15
CA LEU A 82 -19.30 -17.37 -27.28
C LEU A 82 -19.91 -18.53 -28.05
N ALA A 83 -21.05 -19.05 -27.58
CA ALA A 83 -21.66 -20.27 -28.09
C ALA A 83 -21.91 -20.28 -29.62
N GLU A 84 -22.25 -19.12 -30.20
CA GLU A 84 -22.58 -19.01 -31.63
C GLU A 84 -21.52 -18.29 -32.47
N VAL A 85 -20.51 -17.68 -31.83
CA VAL A 85 -19.49 -16.84 -32.49
C VAL A 85 -18.10 -17.50 -32.46
N GLY A 86 -17.89 -18.49 -31.58
CA GLY A 86 -16.58 -19.09 -31.34
C GLY A 86 -15.73 -18.25 -30.39
N THR A 87 -14.42 -18.46 -30.41
CA THR A 87 -13.46 -17.72 -29.58
C THR A 87 -13.01 -16.45 -30.30
N VAL A 88 -13.16 -15.30 -29.64
CA VAL A 88 -12.71 -13.99 -30.15
C VAL A 88 -11.81 -13.30 -29.13
N MET A 89 -10.84 -12.53 -29.63
CA MET A 89 -10.06 -11.60 -28.80
C MET A 89 -10.86 -10.33 -28.55
N GLN A 90 -10.93 -9.91 -27.29
CA GLN A 90 -11.63 -8.69 -26.89
C GLN A 90 -10.73 -7.80 -26.03
N ALA A 91 -10.63 -6.53 -26.41
CA ALA A 91 -9.98 -5.50 -25.61
C ALA A 91 -10.75 -5.25 -24.30
N LEU A 92 -10.00 -5.21 -23.20
CA LEU A 92 -10.49 -4.93 -21.87
C LEU A 92 -10.17 -3.49 -21.48
N TYR A 93 -11.17 -2.82 -20.93
CA TYR A 93 -11.04 -1.48 -20.37
C TYR A 93 -11.48 -1.48 -18.91
N ALA A 94 -10.76 -0.74 -18.07
CA ALA A 94 -11.14 -0.46 -16.70
C ALA A 94 -11.52 1.01 -16.56
N PHE A 95 -12.56 1.27 -15.78
CA PHE A 95 -12.90 2.62 -15.35
C PHE A 95 -12.07 2.93 -14.09
N VAL A 96 -11.10 3.83 -14.21
CA VAL A 96 -10.12 4.11 -13.15
C VAL A 96 -10.15 5.56 -12.70
N ASP A 97 -9.70 5.80 -11.47
CA ASP A 97 -9.30 7.11 -10.98
C ASP A 97 -7.94 7.50 -11.60
N ALA A 98 -7.96 8.42 -12.54
CA ALA A 98 -6.78 8.85 -13.31
C ALA A 98 -5.89 9.83 -12.55
N ASN A 99 -6.42 10.51 -11.54
CA ASN A 99 -5.69 11.46 -10.71
C ASN A 99 -5.45 10.93 -9.28
N THR A 100 -5.41 9.61 -9.10
CA THR A 100 -5.07 8.99 -7.82
C THR A 100 -3.70 9.48 -7.30
N PRO A 101 -3.58 9.88 -6.01
CA PRO A 101 -2.34 10.41 -5.44
C PRO A 101 -1.23 9.37 -5.31
N GLY A 102 -1.57 8.08 -5.34
CA GLY A 102 -0.66 6.98 -5.07
C GLY A 102 -1.40 5.73 -4.61
N ARG A 103 -0.65 4.70 -4.19
CA ARG A 103 -1.20 3.42 -3.75
C ARG A 103 -0.77 3.10 -2.33
N LEU A 104 -1.75 2.75 -1.51
CA LEU A 104 -1.56 2.23 -0.16
C LEU A 104 -1.59 0.69 -0.18
N PHE A 105 -0.69 0.08 0.56
CA PHE A 105 -0.56 -1.36 0.78
C PHE A 105 -0.60 -1.64 2.29
N GLN A 106 -1.43 -2.59 2.71
CA GLN A 106 -1.66 -2.99 4.09
C GLN A 106 -1.91 -4.48 4.17
#